data_AF-A0A382I3R4-F1
#
_entry.id   AF-A0A382I3R4-F1
#
_cell.length_a   1.000
_cell.length_b   1.000
_cell.length_c   1.000
_cell.angle_alpha   90.00
_cell.angle_beta   90.00
_cell.angle_gamma   90.00
#
_symmetry.space_group_name_H-M   'P 1'
#
loop_
_entity.id
_entity.type
_entity.pdbx_description
1 polymer ?
#
loop_
_entity_poly.entity_id
_entity_poly.type
_entity_poly.pdbx_seq_one_letter_code
_entity_poly.pdbx_strand_id
1 'polypeptide(L)'
;MVPKQPEDLTREWFSEHLTEGVFAGVGFASVEIQPVGSDVGFLGDICRVIPSYTEANGPWPKSLIAKFPTVRQANLETGRHLLAYEREALFYRHAANGCPADPPEHYFSIESDSPGD
;
A
#
# COMPACT_ATOMS: atom_id res chain seq x y z
N MET A 1 -4.50 3.05 -12.04
CA MET A 1 -4.87 4.29 -11.32
C MET A 1 -4.11 4.30 -9.99
N VAL A 2 -3.63 5.44 -9.50
CA VAL A 2 -3.02 5.54 -8.15
C VAL A 2 -4.12 5.78 -7.11
N PRO A 3 -4.35 4.86 -6.16
CA PRO A 3 -5.30 5.07 -5.07
C PRO A 3 -4.84 6.20 -4.15
N LYS A 4 -5.77 7.04 -3.70
CA LYS A 4 -5.48 8.18 -2.82
C LYS A 4 -6.09 8.03 -1.43
N GLN A 5 -7.05 7.11 -1.29
CA GLN A 5 -7.77 6.84 -0.06
C GLN A 5 -8.19 5.36 0.00
N PRO A 6 -8.52 4.83 1.19
CA PRO A 6 -8.85 3.42 1.35
C PRO A 6 -9.99 2.92 0.44
N GLU A 7 -10.95 3.78 0.11
CA GLU A 7 -12.11 3.44 -0.73
C GLU A 7 -11.73 3.18 -2.20
N ASP A 8 -10.57 3.66 -2.65
CA ASP A 8 -10.07 3.43 -4.00
C ASP A 8 -9.48 2.01 -4.16
N LEU A 9 -9.27 1.29 -3.06
CA LEU A 9 -8.75 -0.07 -3.05
C LEU A 9 -9.86 -1.10 -3.29
N THR A 10 -10.30 -1.21 -4.54
CA THR A 10 -11.29 -2.21 -4.94
C THR A 10 -10.65 -3.55 -5.30
N ARG A 11 -11.46 -4.62 -5.32
CA ARG A 11 -11.03 -5.95 -5.78
C ARG A 11 -10.45 -5.91 -7.20
N GLU A 12 -11.07 -5.12 -8.08
CA GLU A 12 -10.62 -4.93 -9.46
C GLU A 12 -9.23 -4.29 -9.48
N TRP A 13 -9.03 -3.26 -8.66
CA TRP A 13 -7.72 -2.61 -8.55
C TRP A 13 -6.63 -3.61 -8.16
N PHE A 14 -6.89 -4.47 -7.16
CA PHE A 14 -5.94 -5.52 -6.77
C PHE A 14 -5.67 -6.52 -7.90
N SER A 15 -6.73 -6.96 -8.60
CA SER A 15 -6.61 -7.93 -9.70
C SER A 15 -5.81 -7.37 -10.89
N GLU A 16 -5.88 -6.05 -11.11
CA GLU A 16 -5.15 -5.37 -12.18
C GLU A 16 -3.68 -5.10 -11.83
N HIS A 17 -3.37 -4.81 -10.56
CA HIS A 17 -2.06 -4.29 -10.16
C HIS A 17 -1.17 -5.31 -9.41
N LEU A 18 -1.74 -6.26 -8.67
CA LEU A 18 -1.00 -7.34 -8.02
C LEU A 18 -0.96 -8.58 -8.91
N THR A 19 -0.13 -8.53 -9.95
CA THR A 19 -0.05 -9.60 -10.97
C THR A 19 1.30 -10.30 -11.01
N GLU A 20 2.23 -9.90 -10.12
CA GLU A 20 3.60 -10.40 -10.08
C GLU A 20 3.95 -11.01 -8.71
N GLY A 21 5.11 -11.66 -8.63
CA GLY A 21 5.62 -12.24 -7.38
C GLY A 21 4.67 -13.27 -6.78
N VAL A 22 4.39 -13.16 -5.47
CA VAL A 22 3.46 -14.05 -4.76
C VAL A 22 2.02 -13.97 -5.28
N PHE A 23 1.68 -12.89 -5.99
CA PHE A 23 0.36 -12.66 -6.57
C PHE A 23 0.24 -13.10 -8.04
N ALA A 24 1.29 -13.67 -8.63
CA ALA A 24 1.23 -14.15 -10.01
C ALA A 24 0.15 -15.23 -10.18
N GLY A 25 -0.86 -14.93 -11.01
CA GLY A 25 -1.98 -15.82 -11.30
C GLY A 25 -3.01 -15.93 -10.18
N VAL A 26 -2.97 -15.07 -9.17
CA VAL A 26 -3.90 -15.07 -8.04
C VAL A 26 -5.23 -14.43 -8.41
N GLY A 27 -6.32 -15.07 -8.04
CA GLY A 27 -7.64 -14.44 -8.09
C GLY A 27 -8.05 -13.85 -6.74
N PHE A 28 -8.58 -12.63 -6.77
CA PHE A 28 -9.19 -11.95 -5.63
C PHE A 28 -10.71 -12.11 -5.68
N ALA A 29 -11.31 -12.78 -4.70
CA ALA A 29 -12.75 -12.94 -4.58
C ALA A 29 -13.42 -11.68 -4.01
N SER A 30 -12.83 -11.11 -2.96
CA SER A 30 -13.27 -9.86 -2.33
C SER A 30 -12.11 -9.21 -1.56
N VAL A 31 -12.28 -7.93 -1.22
CA VAL A 31 -11.36 -7.21 -0.33
C VAL A 31 -12.17 -6.45 0.71
N GLU A 32 -11.81 -6.59 1.97
CA GLU A 32 -12.36 -5.81 3.08
C GLU A 32 -11.30 -4.80 3.54
N ILE A 33 -11.75 -3.57 3.81
CA ILE A 33 -10.89 -2.48 4.26
C ILE A 33 -11.22 -2.16 5.72
N GLN A 34 -10.21 -2.20 6.57
CA GLN A 34 -10.32 -1.87 7.99
C GLN A 34 -9.41 -0.69 8.33
N PRO A 35 -9.91 0.35 9.02
CA PRO A 35 -9.06 1.46 9.45
C PRO A 35 -8.01 0.97 10.46
N VAL A 36 -6.82 1.54 10.40
CA VAL A 36 -5.77 1.31 11.40
C VAL A 36 -5.57 2.59 12.20
N GLY A 37 -6.07 2.58 13.44
CA GLY A 37 -6.13 3.76 14.29
C GLY A 37 -7.43 4.55 14.13
N SER A 38 -7.62 5.53 15.02
CA SER A 38 -8.79 6.41 15.07
C SER A 38 -8.61 7.72 14.32
N ASP A 39 -7.38 8.08 13.96
CA ASP A 39 -7.00 9.42 13.53
C ASP A 39 -6.24 9.41 12.20
N VAL A 40 -6.39 10.49 11.44
CA VAL A 40 -5.62 10.76 10.22
C VAL A 40 -4.14 10.84 10.57
N GLY A 41 -3.32 10.06 9.88
CA GLY A 41 -1.88 10.02 10.16
C GLY A 41 -1.21 11.34 9.76
N PHE A 42 -0.14 11.70 10.47
CA PHE A 42 0.51 13.00 10.25
C PHE A 42 1.01 13.12 8.81
N LEU A 43 1.82 12.17 8.32
CA LEU A 43 2.32 12.19 6.94
C LEU A 43 1.52 11.30 5.99
N GLY A 44 0.86 10.25 6.48
CA GLY A 44 0.14 9.34 5.61
C GLY A 44 -0.97 8.60 6.34
N ASP A 45 -1.99 8.25 5.58
CA ASP A 45 -3.12 7.47 6.06
C ASP A 45 -2.90 5.99 5.78
N ILE A 46 -3.28 5.14 6.73
CA ILE A 46 -3.07 3.69 6.64
C ILE A 46 -4.38 2.93 6.85
N CYS A 47 -4.54 1.86 6.08
CA CYS A 47 -5.61 0.89 6.30
C CYS A 47 -5.05 -0.54 6.23
N ARG A 48 -5.77 -1.46 6.86
CA ARG A 48 -5.56 -2.89 6.73
C ARG A 48 -6.51 -3.41 5.67
N VAL A 49 -5.96 -4.13 4.71
CA VAL A 49 -6.73 -4.84 3.68
C VAL A 49 -6.79 -6.31 4.06
N ILE A 50 -7.99 -6.88 4.05
CA ILE A 50 -8.22 -8.31 4.25
C ILE A 50 -8.75 -8.89 2.92
N PRO A 51 -7.85 -9.44 2.08
CA PRO A 51 -8.25 -10.09 0.85
C PRO A 51 -8.84 -11.48 1.12
N SER A 52 -9.90 -11.81 0.39
CA SER A 52 -10.33 -13.20 0.18
C SER A 52 -9.92 -13.61 -1.22
N TYR A 53 -9.27 -14.76 -1.35
CA TYR A 53 -8.79 -15.30 -2.63
C TYR A 53 -9.79 -16.29 -3.23
N THR A 54 -9.77 -16.45 -4.56
CA THR A 54 -10.65 -17.40 -5.24
C THR A 54 -10.29 -18.85 -4.94
N GLU A 55 -8.99 -19.13 -4.81
CA GLU A 55 -8.48 -20.42 -4.40
C GLU A 55 -8.28 -20.49 -2.88
N ALA A 56 -8.45 -21.68 -2.31
CA ALA A 56 -8.22 -21.92 -0.90
C ALA A 56 -6.73 -22.28 -0.63
N ASN A 57 -6.23 -21.89 0.55
CA ASN A 57 -4.95 -22.33 1.12
C ASN A 57 -3.69 -22.02 0.27
N GLY A 58 -3.69 -20.95 -0.53
CA GLY A 58 -2.47 -20.46 -1.18
C GLY A 58 -1.50 -19.78 -0.21
N PRO A 59 -0.24 -19.53 -0.64
CA PRO A 59 0.81 -18.91 0.17
C PRO A 59 0.64 -17.39 0.35
N TRP A 60 -0.55 -16.86 0.10
CA TRP A 60 -0.81 -15.42 0.03
C TRP A 60 -0.99 -14.79 1.41
N PRO A 61 -0.66 -13.50 1.58
CA PRO A 61 -0.84 -12.83 2.84
C PRO A 61 -2.31 -12.77 3.24
N LYS A 62 -2.58 -13.06 4.52
CA LYS A 62 -3.94 -12.96 5.10
C LYS A 62 -4.42 -11.53 5.29
N SER A 63 -3.49 -10.59 5.35
CA SER A 63 -3.76 -9.16 5.39
C SER A 63 -2.60 -8.37 4.83
N LEU A 64 -2.90 -7.20 4.26
CA LEU A 64 -1.92 -6.23 3.80
C LEU A 64 -2.11 -4.92 4.56
N ILE A 65 -1.05 -4.10 4.63
CA ILE A 65 -1.16 -2.70 5.02
C ILE A 65 -1.00 -1.87 3.75
N ALA A 66 -1.96 -0.98 3.51
CA ALA A 66 -1.85 0.04 2.48
C ALA A 66 -1.61 1.38 3.15
N LYS A 67 -0.76 2.20 2.52
CA LYS A 67 -0.43 3.54 2.98
C LYS A 67 -0.54 4.51 1.83
N PHE A 68 -1.11 5.67 2.11
CA PHE A 68 -1.32 6.76 1.16
C PHE A 68 -0.74 8.06 1.72
N PRO A 69 -0.44 9.04 0.88
CA PRO A 69 -0.26 10.40 1.34
C PRO A 69 -1.46 10.87 2.16
N THR A 70 -1.19 11.66 3.19
CA THR A 70 -2.23 12.20 4.08
C THR A 70 -3.23 13.06 3.31
N VAL A 71 -4.52 12.94 3.63
CA VAL A 71 -5.57 13.80 3.02
C VAL A 71 -5.51 15.26 3.48
N ARG A 72 -4.74 15.56 4.54
CA ARG A 72 -4.60 16.91 5.10
C ARG A 72 -3.59 17.71 4.29
N GLN A 73 -4.08 18.68 3.51
CA GLN A 73 -3.27 19.50 2.58
C GLN A 73 -1.98 20.09 3.20
N ALA A 74 -2.05 20.70 4.38
CA ALA A 74 -0.86 21.27 5.04
C ALA A 74 0.22 20.22 5.35
N ASN A 75 -0.19 19.00 5.70
CA ASN A 75 0.73 17.91 5.97
C ASN A 75 1.21 17.25 4.68
N LEU A 76 0.36 17.17 3.65
CA LEU A 76 0.72 16.67 2.31
C LEU A 76 1.83 17.52 1.70
N GLU A 77 1.71 18.85 1.77
CA GLU A 77 2.76 19.78 1.34
C GLU A 77 4.06 19.53 2.12
N THR A 78 3.97 19.32 3.43
CA THR A 78 5.14 18.98 4.26
C THR A 78 5.77 17.65 3.82
N GLY A 79 4.95 16.62 3.56
CA GLY A 79 5.40 15.31 3.08
C GLY A 79 6.13 15.40 1.73
N ARG A 80 5.57 16.17 0.79
CA ARG A 80 6.18 16.46 -0.52
C ARG A 80 7.53 17.16 -0.39
N HIS A 81 7.64 18.22 0.42
CA HIS A 81 8.90 18.92 0.63
C HIS A 81 10.00 18.02 1.24
N LEU A 82 9.61 17.02 2.03
CA LEU A 82 10.52 16.05 2.64
C LEU A 82 10.82 14.83 1.75
N LEU A 83 10.19 14.75 0.57
CA LEU A 83 10.15 13.56 -0.30
C LEU A 83 9.75 12.30 0.49
N ALA A 84 8.83 12.44 1.44
CA ALA A 84 8.53 11.39 2.41
C ALA A 84 7.98 10.12 1.74
N TYR A 85 7.08 10.27 0.76
CA TYR A 85 6.42 9.16 0.07
C TYR A 85 7.36 8.42 -0.87
N GLU A 86 8.08 9.16 -1.72
CA GLU A 86 9.10 8.62 -2.61
C GLU A 86 10.20 7.87 -1.82
N ARG A 87 10.71 8.48 -0.75
CA ARG A 87 11.74 7.84 0.09
C ARG A 87 11.25 6.57 0.75
N GLU A 88 9.99 6.51 1.18
CA GLU A 88 9.40 5.30 1.76
C GLU A 88 9.24 4.21 0.69
N ALA A 89 8.72 4.54 -0.50
CA ALA A 89 8.60 3.60 -1.61
C ALA A 89 9.97 3.05 -2.03
N LEU A 90 10.97 3.92 -2.21
CA LEU A 90 12.34 3.52 -2.55
C LEU A 90 13.00 2.70 -1.45
N PHE A 91 12.74 3.01 -0.18
CA PHE A 91 13.23 2.20 0.94
C PHE A 91 12.69 0.77 0.82
N TYR A 92 11.38 0.59 0.67
CA TYR A 92 10.78 -0.74 0.56
C TYR A 92 11.23 -1.50 -0.70
N ARG A 93 11.36 -0.82 -1.85
CA ARG A 93 11.79 -1.43 -3.11
C ARG A 93 13.26 -1.87 -3.10
N HIS A 94 14.14 -1.12 -2.44
CA HIS A 94 15.59 -1.25 -2.67
C HIS A 94 16.43 -1.48 -1.41
N ALA A 95 15.94 -1.11 -0.23
CA ALA A 95 16.74 -1.10 1.01
C ALA A 95 16.12 -1.89 2.17
N ALA A 96 14.84 -2.24 2.11
CA ALA A 96 14.15 -2.99 3.17
C ALA A 96 14.67 -4.43 3.28
N ASN A 97 15.00 -5.06 2.14
CA ASN A 97 15.55 -6.41 2.14
C ASN A 97 16.93 -6.45 2.82
N GLY A 98 17.05 -7.22 3.91
CA GLY A 98 18.26 -7.30 4.72
C GLY A 98 18.43 -6.15 5.73
N CYS A 99 17.43 -5.27 5.87
CA CYS A 99 17.44 -4.26 6.92
C CYS A 99 17.36 -4.92 8.31
N PRO A 100 18.28 -4.63 9.26
CA PRO A 100 18.28 -5.24 10.60
C PRO A 100 17.01 -5.00 11.41
N ALA A 101 16.24 -3.97 11.05
CA ALA A 101 14.97 -3.65 11.71
C ALA A 101 13.81 -4.58 11.28
N ASP A 102 14.05 -5.49 10.32
CA ASP A 102 13.08 -6.45 9.79
C ASP A 102 11.72 -5.81 9.45
N PRO A 103 11.72 -4.81 8.54
CA PRO A 103 10.49 -4.12 8.18
C PRO A 103 9.50 -5.07 7.49
N PRO A 104 8.20 -4.72 7.42
CA PRO A 104 7.21 -5.51 6.70
C PRO A 104 7.62 -5.82 5.25
N GLU A 105 7.21 -7.00 4.76
CA GLU A 105 7.45 -7.38 3.36
C GLU A 105 6.76 -6.39 2.41
N HIS A 106 7.50 -5.96 1.39
CA HIS A 106 6.99 -5.11 0.33
C HIS A 106 6.41 -5.95 -0.80
N TYR A 107 5.15 -5.69 -1.15
CA TYR A 107 4.49 -6.37 -2.26
C TYR A 107 4.29 -5.48 -3.48
N PHE A 108 4.00 -4.19 -3.27
CA PHE A 108 3.66 -3.27 -4.34
C PHE A 108 3.79 -1.82 -3.89
N SER A 109 4.09 -0.94 -4.84
CA SER A 109 4.07 0.52 -4.66
C SER A 109 3.92 1.15 -6.03
N ILE A 110 3.06 2.16 -6.13
CA ILE A 110 2.84 2.93 -7.34
C ILE A 110 3.00 4.40 -6.98
N GLU A 111 3.68 5.13 -7.85
CA GLU A 111 3.90 6.57 -7.71
C GLU A 111 3.03 7.29 -8.74
N SER A 112 2.66 8.53 -8.43
CA SER A 112 2.06 9.38 -9.45
C SER A 112 3.13 10.00 -10.34
N ASP A 113 2.77 10.44 -11.56
CA ASP A 113 3.71 11.15 -12.44
C ASP A 113 4.16 12.52 -11.89
N SER A 114 3.58 12.98 -10.78
CA SER A 114 3.96 14.23 -10.12
C SER A 114 5.07 13.98 -9.10
N PRO A 115 6.21 14.69 -9.16
CA PRO A 115 7.30 14.53 -8.19
C PRO A 115 6.81 14.73 -6.76
N GLY A 116 7.13 13.77 -5.88
CA GLY A 116 6.80 13.82 -4.46
C GLY A 116 5.41 13.33 -4.06
N ASP A 117 4.68 12.63 -4.95
CA ASP A 117 3.39 11.98 -4.69
C ASP A 117 3.46 10.46 -4.57
#